data_AF-A0A7W9GZK9-F1
#
_entry.id   AF-A0A7W9GZK9-F1
#
_cell.length_a   1.000
_cell.length_b   1.000
_cell.length_c   1.000
_cell.angle_alpha   90.00
_cell.angle_beta   90.00
_cell.angle_gamma   90.00
#
_symmetry.space_group_name_H-M   'P 1'
#
loop_
_entity.id
_entity.type
_entity.pdbx_description
1 polymer ?
#
loop_
_entity_poly.entity_id
_entity_poly.type
_entity_poly.pdbx_seq_one_letter_code
_entity_poly.pdbx_strand_id
1 'polypeptide(L)' 'MVRPIFCPNSPCEEARWLLARYACPEIPSRAEYELTELGRTLPTPLRTLGRWAQERIPEVLAARGTYDSLH' A
#
# COMPACT_ATOMS: atom_id res chain seq x y z
N MET A 1 -4.39 -0.28 23.06
CA MET A 1 -2.92 -0.23 22.88
C MET A 1 -2.45 -1.65 22.55
N VAL A 2 -2.51 -2.03 21.27
CA VAL A 2 -2.08 -3.37 20.82
C VAL A 2 -0.56 -3.30 20.64
N ARG A 3 0.18 -4.05 21.45
CA ARG A 3 1.64 -4.16 21.32
C ARG A 3 1.95 -5.16 20.21
N PRO A 4 2.90 -4.89 19.30
CA PRO A 4 3.30 -5.88 18.31
C PRO A 4 3.98 -7.07 19.01
N ILE A 5 3.65 -8.27 18.57
CA ILE A 5 4.40 -9.50 18.90
C ILE A 5 5.67 -9.42 18.07
N PHE A 6 6.66 -8.69 18.59
CA PHE A 6 7.97 -8.59 17.97
C PHE A 6 8.56 -10.00 17.95
N CYS A 7 8.75 -10.59 16.77
CA CYS A 7 9.41 -11.89 16.65
C CYS A 7 10.89 -11.68 17.00
N PRO A 8 11.36 -12.13 18.18
CA PRO A 8 12.55 -11.57 18.80
C PRO A 8 13.88 -12.03 18.17
N ASN A 9 13.87 -12.93 17.17
CA ASN A 9 15.09 -13.62 16.72
C ASN A 9 15.22 -13.92 15.21
N SER A 10 14.57 -13.17 14.30
CA SER A 10 14.77 -13.36 12.85
C SER A 10 15.45 -12.14 12.21
N PRO A 11 16.61 -12.29 11.53
CA PRO A 11 17.25 -11.19 10.82
C PRO A 11 16.52 -10.97 9.49
N CYS A 12 15.40 -10.24 9.52
CA CYS A 12 14.76 -9.79 8.28
C CYS A 12 15.44 -8.49 7.83
N GLU A 13 16.65 -8.62 7.29
CA GLU A 13 17.43 -7.51 6.70
C GLU A 13 17.10 -7.36 5.20
N GLU A 14 15.82 -7.37 4.85
CA GLU A 14 15.35 -7.00 3.50
C GLU A 14 14.97 -5.52 3.48
N ALA A 15 15.24 -4.82 2.36
CA ALA A 15 14.98 -3.39 2.21
C ALA A 15 13.49 -3.05 2.38
N ARG A 16 13.13 -2.47 3.53
CA ARG A 16 11.75 -2.07 3.87
C ARG A 16 11.56 -0.62 3.44
N TRP A 17 10.92 -0.40 2.31
CA TRP A 17 10.69 0.93 1.74
C TRP A 17 9.44 1.57 2.35
N LEU A 18 8.24 1.04 2.08
CA LEU A 18 6.97 1.60 2.60
C LEU A 18 6.25 0.69 3.61
N LEU A 19 6.43 -0.62 3.49
CA LEU A 19 5.81 -1.63 4.35
C LEU A 19 6.89 -2.55 4.91
N ALA A 20 6.87 -2.72 6.23
CA ALA A 20 7.58 -3.77 6.92
C ALA A 20 6.67 -5.00 7.01
N ARG A 21 7.23 -6.18 6.73
CA ARG A 21 6.56 -7.48 6.85
C ARG A 21 7.25 -8.29 7.93
N TYR A 22 6.48 -8.86 8.84
CA TYR A 22 6.95 -9.76 9.89
C TYR A 22 6.29 -11.12 9.71
N ALA A 23 7.07 -12.17 9.57
CA ALA A 23 6.55 -13.55 9.49
C ALA A 23 6.47 -14.14 10.90
N CYS A 24 5.29 -14.59 11.31
CA CYS A 24 5.09 -15.31 12.55
C CYS A 24 5.23 -16.83 12.29
N PRO A 25 6.14 -17.53 12.98
CA PRO A 25 6.36 -18.96 12.79
C PRO A 25 5.28 -19.83 13.48
N GLU A 26 4.00 -19.45 13.33
CA GLU A 26 2.84 -20.23 13.78
C GLU A 26 2.27 -21.08 12.63
N ILE A 27 1.43 -22.09 12.94
CA ILE A 27 0.66 -22.83 11.93
C ILE A 27 -0.83 -22.56 12.20
N PRO A 28 -1.58 -22.00 11.24
CA PRO A 28 -1.14 -21.52 9.92
C PRO A 28 -0.30 -20.24 10.03
N SER A 29 0.78 -20.15 9.26
CA SER A 29 1.71 -19.01 9.33
C SER A 29 1.01 -17.71 8.95
N ARG A 30 1.03 -16.75 9.86
CA ARG A 30 0.52 -15.39 9.64
C ARG A 30 1.69 -14.46 9.33
N ALA A 31 1.46 -13.51 8.42
CA ALA A 31 2.34 -12.37 8.24
C ALA A 31 1.65 -11.11 8.76
N GLU A 32 2.36 -10.33 9.56
CA GLU A 32 1.94 -9.00 10.00
C GLU A 32 2.60 -7.93 9.13
N TYR A 33 1.86 -6.85 8.85
CA TYR A 33 2.34 -5.74 8.02
C TYR A 33 2.20 -4.43 8.79
N GLU A 34 3.25 -3.63 8.77
CA GLU A 34 3.25 -2.30 9.36
C GLU A 34 3.84 -1.28 8.39
N LEU A 35 3.29 -0.06 8.39
CA LEU A 35 3.89 1.04 7.64
C LEU A 35 5.22 1.45 8.28
N THR A 36 6.25 1.54 7.46
CA THR A 36 7.55 2.14 7.84
C THR A 36 7.37 3.65 8.10
N GLU A 37 8.38 4.31 8.68
CA GLU A 37 8.36 5.77 8.85
C GLU A 37 8.14 6.49 7.52
N LEU A 38 8.84 6.06 6.46
CA LEU A 38 8.63 6.54 5.09
C LEU A 38 7.23 6.17 4.57
N GLY A 39 6.75 4.95 4.84
CA GLY A 39 5.39 4.52 4.48
C GLY A 39 4.30 5.44 5.06
N ARG A 40 4.52 5.97 6.27
CA ARG A 40 3.58 6.89 6.93
C ARG A 40 3.50 8.28 6.28
N THR A 41 4.45 8.66 5.41
CA THR A 41 4.37 9.93 4.66
C THR A 41 3.54 9.80 3.37
N LEU A 42 3.27 8.58 2.91
CA LEU A 42 2.54 8.27 1.68
C LEU A 42 1.04 8.65 1.65
N PRO A 43 0.29 8.64 2.77
CA PRO A 43 -1.13 8.98 2.74
C PRO A 43 -1.41 10.40 2.21
N THR A 44 -0.51 11.35 2.45
CA THR A 44 -0.67 12.74 1.98
C THR A 44 -0.69 12.85 0.44
N PRO A 45 0.34 12.41 -0.30
CA PRO A 45 0.33 12.45 -1.76
C PRO A 45 -0.77 11.55 -2.36
N LEU A 46 -1.04 10.39 -1.76
CA LEU A 46 -2.12 9.51 -2.25
C LEU A 46 -3.50 10.14 -2.13
N ARG A 47 -3.77 10.90 -1.06
CA ARG A 47 -5.01 11.66 -0.93
C ARG A 47 -5.14 12.75 -1.99
N THR A 48 -4.05 13.46 -2.28
CA THR A 48 -4.04 14.47 -3.35
C THR A 48 -4.33 13.84 -4.71
N LEU A 49 -3.67 12.73 -5.02
CA LEU A 49 -3.89 11.98 -6.25
C LEU A 49 -5.33 11.43 -6.32
N GLY A 50 -5.83 10.88 -5.22
CA GLY A 50 -7.20 10.35 -5.13
C GLY A 50 -8.25 11.43 -5.37
N ARG A 51 -8.07 12.63 -4.81
CA ARG A 51 -8.96 13.76 -5.05
C ARG A 51 -8.96 14.17 -6.52
N TRP A 52 -7.79 14.34 -7.13
CA TRP A 52 -7.69 14.65 -8.55
C TRP A 52 -8.38 13.57 -9.40
N ALA A 53 -8.16 12.29 -9.09
CA ALA A 53 -8.77 11.19 -9.82
C ALA A 53 -10.30 11.22 -9.71
N GLN A 54 -10.85 11.51 -8.54
CA GLN A 54 -12.29 11.67 -8.34
C GLN A 54 -12.87 12.84 -9.16
N GLU A 55 -12.17 13.96 -9.21
CA GLU A 55 -12.57 15.14 -9.99
C GLU A 55 -12.51 14.88 -11.51
N ARG A 56 -11.59 14.02 -11.96
CA ARG A 56 -11.29 13.80 -13.39
C ARG A 56 -11.79 12.47 -13.95
N ILE A 57 -12.36 11.60 -13.13
CA ILE A 57 -12.83 10.28 -13.60
C ILE A 57 -13.80 10.37 -14.80
N PRO A 58 -14.70 11.37 -14.94
CA PRO A 58 -15.56 11.45 -16.12
C PRO A 58 -14.78 11.70 -17.42
N GLU A 59 -13.76 12.56 -17.37
CA GLU A 59 -12.90 12.86 -18.52
C GLU A 59 -12.07 11.64 -18.93
N VAL A 60 -11.55 10.90 -17.94
CA VAL A 60 -10.81 9.65 -18.17
C VAL A 60 -11.70 8.61 -18.84
N LEU A 61 -12.95 8.45 -18.36
CA LEU A 61 -13.91 7.51 -18.94
C LEU A 61 -14.34 7.90 -20.35
N ALA A 62 -14.53 9.20 -20.61
CA ALA A 62 -14.84 9.68 -21.95
C ALA A 62 -13.70 9.40 -22.94
N ALA A 63 -12.46 9.71 -22.54
CA ALA A 63 -11.27 9.40 -23.33
C ALA A 63 -11.13 7.89 -23.58
N ARG A 64 -11.43 7.06 -22.58
CA ARG A 64 -11.44 5.60 -22.71
C ARG A 64 -12.49 5.12 -23.71
N GLY A 65 -13.72 5.64 -23.63
CA GLY A 65 -14.80 5.30 -24.55
C GLY A 65 -14.48 5.68 -26.00
N THR A 66 -13.85 6.84 -26.22
CA THR A 66 -13.37 7.21 -27.56
C THR A 66 -12.34 6.21 -28.08
N TYR A 67 -11.35 5.83 -27.27
CA TYR A 67 -10.35 4.84 -27.65
C TYR A 67 -10.97 3.49 -28.00
N ASP A 68 -11.87 3.00 -27.14
CA ASP A 68 -12.56 1.71 -27.31
C ASP A 68 -13.53 1.71 -28.50
N SER A 69 -13.99 2.88 -28.98
CA SER A 69 -14.82 3.01 -30.19
C SER A 69 -14.01 3.08 -31.50
N LEU A 70 -12.71 3.40 -31.40
CA LEU A 70 -11.80 3.52 -32.53
C LEU A 70 -11.03 2.22 -32.83
N HIS A 71 -11.04 1.27 -31.88
CA HIS A 71 -10.40 -0.05 -31.98
C HIS A 71 -11.45 -1.16 -31.90
#